data_AF-C9REY8-F1
#
_entry.id   AF-C9REY8-F1
#
_cell.length_a   1.000
_cell.length_b   1.000
_cell.length_c   1.000
_cell.angle_alpha   90.00
_cell.angle_beta   90.00
_cell.angle_gamma   90.00
#
_symmetry.space_group_name_H-M   'P 1'
#
loop_
_entity.id
_entity.type
_entity.pdbx_description
1 polymer ?
#
loop_
_entity_poly.entity_id
_entity_poly.type
_entity_poly.pdbx_seq_one_letter_code
_entity_poly.pdbx_strand_id
1 'polypeptide(L)'
;MANAMKVIEMLRIIDNRAKFMGIKLTMMKNLLEKYKDNKDLLKEVLKLTEGTRLHDLILEAYPPLEELKREIKEEELEVKKEPEISTNLPKKDFCVFEGRVSLIAYIKEYLRKYYLGNNVKKIFYEIGKDYAIRLGINSYEEMIRFMNEDFGEVSIEHCEPLTIIVKNNKECKNCKASEPICYLTAGFIAGCLENMVNKLYLVEVTEEKCQAIGDPFCAFIAKKSIKLS
;
A
#
# COMPACT_ATOMS: atom_id res chain seq x y z
N MET A 1 -13.84 0.56 31.56
CA MET A 1 -14.43 0.30 30.24
C MET A 1 -13.41 -0.40 29.38
N ALA A 2 -13.80 -1.43 28.62
CA ALA A 2 -12.91 -2.05 27.64
C ALA A 2 -12.70 -1.09 26.46
N ASN A 3 -11.45 -0.88 26.06
CA ASN A 3 -11.08 -0.08 24.89
C ASN A 3 -10.91 -1.05 23.69
N ALA A 4 -11.33 -0.65 22.49
CA ALA A 4 -11.21 -1.43 21.26
C ALA A 4 -9.80 -2.01 21.06
N MET A 5 -8.75 -1.24 21.37
CA MET A 5 -7.36 -1.70 21.29
C MET A 5 -7.07 -2.90 22.19
N LYS A 6 -7.65 -2.95 23.39
CA LYS A 6 -7.50 -4.10 24.30
C LYS A 6 -8.21 -5.34 23.77
N VAL A 7 -9.39 -5.16 23.16
CA VAL A 7 -10.13 -6.26 22.54
C VAL A 7 -9.35 -6.82 21.34
N ILE A 8 -8.79 -5.94 20.50
CA ILE A 8 -7.93 -6.31 19.37
C ILE A 8 -6.68 -7.06 19.83
N GLU A 9 -6.02 -6.60 20.90
CA GLU A 9 -4.87 -7.29 21.47
C GLU A 9 -5.22 -8.70 21.95
N MET A 10 -6.35 -8.86 22.64
CA MET A 10 -6.83 -10.18 23.06
C MET A 10 -7.16 -11.09 21.87
N LEU A 11 -7.77 -10.56 20.80
CA LEU A 11 -8.04 -11.31 19.57
C LEU A 11 -6.75 -11.75 18.87
N ARG A 12 -5.72 -10.88 18.83
CA ARG A 12 -4.38 -11.23 18.32
C ARG A 12 -3.71 -12.31 19.15
N ILE A 13 -3.84 -12.26 20.47
CA ILE A 13 -3.32 -13.31 21.36
C ILE A 13 -3.99 -14.66 21.06
N ILE A 14 -5.31 -14.67 20.85
CA ILE A 14 -6.04 -15.89 20.48
C ILE A 14 -5.54 -16.44 19.14
N ASP A 15 -5.43 -15.58 18.11
CA ASP A 15 -4.94 -15.98 16.79
C ASP A 15 -3.50 -16.52 16.84
N ASN A 16 -2.63 -15.92 17.64
CA ASN A 16 -1.24 -16.35 17.75
C ASN A 16 -1.04 -17.61 18.60
N ARG A 17 -1.88 -17.87 19.61
CA ARG A 17 -1.67 -18.96 20.58
C ARG A 17 -2.43 -20.25 20.25
N ALA A 18 -3.62 -20.16 19.68
CA ALA A 18 -4.40 -21.36 19.35
C ALA A 18 -3.89 -22.02 18.07
N LYS A 19 -3.56 -23.31 18.12
CA LYS A 19 -3.00 -24.04 16.96
C LYS A 19 -4.04 -24.43 15.91
N PHE A 20 -5.29 -24.64 16.32
CA PHE A 20 -6.36 -25.16 15.47
C PHE A 20 -7.42 -24.10 15.17
N MET A 21 -7.90 -24.06 13.92
CA MET A 21 -8.82 -23.04 13.44
C MET A 21 -10.17 -23.06 14.19
N GLY A 22 -10.77 -24.22 14.41
CA GLY A 22 -12.04 -24.32 15.15
C GLY A 22 -11.94 -23.78 16.59
N ILE A 23 -10.79 -23.95 17.24
CA ILE A 23 -10.53 -23.40 18.58
C ILE A 23 -10.39 -21.88 18.52
N LYS A 24 -9.66 -21.35 17.53
CA LYS A 24 -9.55 -19.89 17.30
C LYS A 24 -10.92 -19.24 17.16
N LEU A 25 -11.72 -19.73 16.23
CA LEU A 25 -13.05 -19.18 15.94
C LEU A 25 -13.95 -19.23 17.17
N THR A 26 -13.96 -20.34 17.91
CA THR A 26 -14.75 -20.48 19.13
C THR A 26 -14.30 -19.50 20.22
N MET A 27 -13.00 -19.33 20.43
CA MET A 27 -12.46 -18.41 21.43
C MET A 27 -12.71 -16.94 21.05
N MET A 28 -12.58 -16.59 19.78
CA MET A 28 -12.87 -15.25 19.26
C MET A 28 -14.37 -14.93 19.38
N LYS A 29 -15.24 -15.87 19.01
CA LYS A 29 -16.70 -15.76 19.21
C LYS A 29 -17.04 -15.46 20.66
N ASN A 30 -16.56 -16.30 21.59
CA ASN A 30 -16.85 -16.15 23.02
C ASN A 30 -16.32 -14.82 23.60
N LEU A 31 -15.23 -14.29 23.05
CA LEU A 31 -14.70 -12.99 23.45
C LEU A 31 -15.59 -11.85 22.94
N LEU A 32 -15.98 -11.89 21.66
CA LEU A 32 -16.78 -10.86 21.01
C LEU A 32 -18.22 -10.83 21.55
N GLU A 33 -18.78 -11.99 21.88
CA GLU A 33 -20.14 -12.14 22.43
C GLU A 33 -20.31 -11.45 23.79
N LYS A 34 -19.23 -11.28 24.56
CA LYS A 34 -19.23 -10.48 25.82
C LYS A 34 -19.53 -9.01 25.58
N TYR A 35 -19.33 -8.53 24.35
CA TYR A 35 -19.54 -7.15 23.96
C TYR A 35 -20.71 -6.98 22.99
N LYS A 36 -21.57 -8.00 22.85
CA LYS A 36 -22.71 -7.98 21.90
C LYS A 36 -23.63 -6.76 22.06
N ASP A 37 -23.79 -6.27 23.28
CA ASP A 37 -24.65 -5.11 23.60
C ASP A 37 -23.93 -3.77 23.43
N ASN A 38 -22.60 -3.78 23.22
CA ASN A 38 -21.79 -2.59 22.99
C ASN A 38 -21.44 -2.48 21.49
N LYS A 39 -22.45 -2.08 20.70
CA LYS A 39 -22.32 -1.91 19.25
C LYS A 39 -21.17 -0.96 18.86
N ASP A 40 -21.00 0.15 19.57
CA ASP A 40 -19.96 1.15 19.24
C ASP A 40 -18.55 0.59 19.37
N LEU A 41 -18.28 -0.16 20.44
CA LEU A 41 -17.00 -0.84 20.65
C LEU A 41 -16.74 -1.86 19.54
N LEU A 42 -17.76 -2.64 19.15
CA LEU A 42 -17.63 -3.63 18.08
C LEU A 42 -17.41 -2.97 16.71
N LYS A 43 -18.09 -1.85 16.42
CA LYS A 43 -17.86 -1.04 15.22
C LYS A 43 -16.43 -0.50 15.18
N GLU A 44 -15.91 -0.01 16.31
CA GLU A 44 -14.53 0.48 16.41
C GLU A 44 -13.51 -0.64 16.19
N VAL A 45 -13.73 -1.83 16.77
CA VAL A 45 -12.90 -3.02 16.53
C VAL A 45 -12.90 -3.43 15.05
N LEU A 46 -14.05 -3.41 14.39
CA LEU A 46 -14.14 -3.70 12.95
C LEU A 46 -13.38 -2.67 12.11
N LYS A 47 -13.55 -1.37 12.38
CA LYS A 47 -12.85 -0.28 11.68
C LYS A 47 -11.33 -0.37 11.85
N LEU A 48 -10.86 -0.61 13.07
CA LEU A 48 -9.42 -0.69 13.36
C LEU A 48 -8.74 -1.96 12.85
N THR A 49 -9.52 -3.00 12.52
CA THR A 49 -8.97 -4.25 11.98
C THR A 49 -9.15 -4.36 10.47
N GLU A 50 -9.94 -3.50 9.84
CA GLU A 50 -10.28 -3.56 8.41
C GLU A 50 -9.05 -3.75 7.51
N GLY A 51 -9.18 -4.65 6.53
CA GLY A 51 -8.12 -4.98 5.58
C GLY A 51 -7.00 -5.87 6.15
N THR A 52 -7.14 -6.39 7.38
CA THR A 52 -6.20 -7.36 7.95
C THR A 52 -6.79 -8.77 7.97
N ARG A 53 -5.93 -9.80 7.94
CA ARG A 53 -6.34 -11.21 8.15
C ARG A 53 -7.14 -11.40 9.45
N LEU A 54 -6.84 -10.62 10.49
CA LEU A 54 -7.56 -10.67 11.76
C LEU A 54 -9.03 -10.26 11.58
N HIS A 55 -9.32 -9.32 10.68
CA HIS A 55 -10.68 -8.90 10.36
C HIS A 55 -11.50 -10.02 9.76
N ASP A 56 -10.94 -10.76 8.80
CA ASP A 56 -11.62 -11.88 8.16
C ASP A 56 -11.95 -12.96 9.21
N LEU A 57 -11.00 -13.26 10.11
CA LEU A 57 -11.21 -14.20 11.21
C LEU A 57 -12.26 -13.73 12.21
N ILE A 58 -12.35 -12.43 12.48
CA ILE A 58 -13.37 -11.85 13.38
C ILE A 58 -14.77 -12.04 12.77
N LEU A 59 -14.93 -11.76 11.48
CA LEU A 59 -16.21 -11.89 10.78
C LEU A 59 -16.63 -13.37 10.64
N GLU A 60 -15.66 -14.25 10.37
CA GLU A 60 -15.90 -15.70 10.33
C GLU A 60 -16.29 -16.25 11.71
N ALA A 61 -15.64 -15.78 12.78
CA ALA A 61 -15.91 -16.21 14.14
C ALA A 61 -17.26 -15.69 14.68
N TYR A 62 -17.67 -14.49 14.28
CA TYR A 62 -18.88 -13.84 14.79
C TYR A 62 -19.72 -13.20 13.66
N PRO A 63 -20.48 -14.03 12.91
CA PRO A 63 -21.27 -13.59 11.75
C PRO A 63 -22.24 -12.41 11.97
N PRO A 64 -22.83 -12.17 13.16
CA PRO A 64 -23.66 -10.99 13.39
C PRO A 64 -22.95 -9.64 13.15
N LEU A 65 -21.63 -9.62 13.13
CA LEU A 65 -20.85 -8.42 12.79
C LEU A 65 -20.91 -8.05 11.31
N GLU A 66 -21.31 -8.96 10.41
CA GLU A 66 -21.44 -8.64 8.98
C GLU A 66 -22.62 -7.68 8.74
N GLU A 67 -23.69 -7.80 9.54
CA GLU A 67 -24.81 -6.84 9.55
C GLU A 67 -24.34 -5.48 10.09
N LEU A 68 -23.55 -5.49 11.17
CA LEU A 68 -22.97 -4.28 11.75
C LEU A 68 -22.02 -3.56 10.78
N LYS A 69 -21.28 -4.33 9.97
CA LYS A 69 -20.41 -3.83 8.89
C LYS A 69 -21.22 -3.19 7.75
N ARG A 70 -22.42 -3.71 7.47
CA ARG A 70 -23.37 -3.06 6.53
C ARG A 70 -23.93 -1.78 7.12
N GLU A 71 -24.34 -1.77 8.40
CA GLU A 71 -24.77 -0.56 9.11
C GLU A 71 -23.68 0.54 9.06
N ILE A 72 -22.40 0.21 9.27
CA ILE A 72 -21.29 1.18 9.13
C ILE A 72 -21.23 1.77 7.72
N LYS A 73 -21.35 0.94 6.68
CA LYS A 73 -21.32 1.39 5.28
C LYS A 73 -22.52 2.25 4.93
N GLU A 74 -23.69 1.95 5.47
CA GLU A 74 -24.93 2.72 5.28
C GLU A 74 -24.87 4.07 6.04
N GLU A 75 -24.35 4.09 7.27
CA GLU A 75 -24.09 5.33 8.02
C GLU A 75 -23.10 6.25 7.28
N GLU A 76 -22.05 5.69 6.67
CA GLU A 76 -21.11 6.43 5.82
C GLU A 76 -21.71 6.95 4.50
N LEU A 77 -22.85 6.40 4.08
CA LEU A 77 -23.61 6.82 2.90
C LEU A 77 -24.70 7.84 3.24
N GLU A 78 -25.32 7.75 4.42
CA GLU A 78 -26.34 8.72 4.88
C GLU A 78 -25.75 10.06 5.34
N VAL A 79 -24.55 10.06 5.92
CA VAL A 79 -23.80 11.31 6.23
C VAL A 79 -23.51 12.16 4.97
N LYS A 80 -23.62 11.59 3.77
CA LYS A 80 -23.42 12.28 2.48
C LYS A 80 -24.68 12.96 1.91
N LYS A 81 -25.81 12.98 2.63
CA LYS A 81 -27.11 13.47 2.11
C LYS A 81 -27.69 14.75 2.72
N GLU A 82 -27.09 15.38 3.74
CA GLU A 82 -27.56 16.67 4.28
C GLU A 82 -26.69 17.86 3.84
N PRO A 83 -27.28 19.06 3.64
CA PRO A 83 -26.69 20.13 2.88
C PRO A 83 -25.49 20.75 3.61
N GLU A 84 -24.39 20.86 2.88
CA GLU A 84 -23.10 21.39 3.32
C GLU A 84 -23.23 22.80 3.94
N ILE A 85 -22.98 22.91 5.25
CA ILE A 85 -22.34 24.10 5.81
C ILE A 85 -20.88 23.73 6.05
N SER A 86 -20.10 24.04 5.02
CA SER A 86 -18.66 23.84 4.94
C SER A 86 -17.91 24.62 6.01
N THR A 87 -17.28 23.92 6.96
CA THR A 87 -15.96 24.35 7.44
C THR A 87 -14.92 23.77 6.48
N ASN A 88 -14.64 24.55 5.44
CA ASN A 88 -13.66 24.26 4.41
C ASN A 88 -12.26 24.04 5.01
N LEU A 89 -11.86 22.78 5.11
CA LEU A 89 -10.50 22.37 4.77
C LEU A 89 -10.61 21.22 3.76
N PRO A 90 -10.24 21.42 2.48
CA PRO A 90 -10.33 20.37 1.49
C PRO A 90 -9.41 19.23 1.94
N LYS A 91 -9.94 18.00 1.99
CA LYS A 91 -9.07 16.80 1.96
C LYS A 91 -8.34 16.85 0.63
N LYS A 92 -7.12 17.40 0.66
CA LYS A 92 -6.27 17.58 -0.51
C LYS A 92 -6.07 16.20 -1.13
N ASP A 93 -6.51 16.02 -2.37
CA ASP A 93 -6.23 14.79 -3.12
C ASP A 93 -4.71 14.59 -3.14
N PHE A 94 -4.27 13.41 -2.71
CA PHE A 94 -2.84 13.05 -2.67
C PHE A 94 -2.22 13.10 -4.07
N CYS A 95 -3.01 12.71 -5.08
CA CYS A 95 -2.66 12.71 -6.48
C CYS A 95 -3.88 13.19 -7.29
N VAL A 96 -3.67 14.20 -8.15
CA VAL A 96 -4.65 14.77 -9.06
C VAL A 96 -4.28 14.38 -10.49
N PHE A 97 -5.26 13.96 -11.29
CA PHE A 97 -5.03 13.59 -12.69
C PHE A 97 -5.23 14.78 -13.64
N GLU A 98 -4.25 15.02 -14.50
CA GLU A 98 -4.27 16.08 -15.51
C GLU A 98 -4.43 15.49 -16.91
N GLY A 99 -5.67 15.16 -17.26
CA GLY A 99 -6.01 14.54 -18.54
C GLY A 99 -5.81 13.02 -18.53
N ARG A 100 -5.34 12.45 -19.65
CA ARG A 100 -5.23 11.00 -19.80
C ARG A 100 -4.01 10.46 -19.05
N VAL A 101 -4.25 9.76 -17.95
CA VAL A 101 -3.21 9.03 -17.20
C VAL A 101 -2.96 7.64 -17.77
N SER A 102 -1.85 7.02 -17.37
CA SER A 102 -1.60 5.61 -17.68
C SER A 102 -2.52 4.69 -16.87
N LEU A 103 -2.67 3.44 -17.32
CA LEU A 103 -3.43 2.43 -16.58
C LEU A 103 -2.81 2.17 -15.19
N ILE A 104 -1.49 2.12 -15.09
CA ILE A 104 -0.81 1.85 -13.82
C ILE A 104 -0.99 3.01 -12.82
N ALA A 105 -0.92 4.26 -13.28
CA ALA A 105 -1.19 5.43 -12.45
C ALA A 105 -2.64 5.42 -11.93
N TYR A 106 -3.60 5.08 -12.80
CA TYR A 106 -5.01 4.95 -12.43
C TYR A 106 -5.25 3.84 -11.40
N ILE A 107 -4.73 2.63 -11.66
CA ILE A 107 -4.88 1.48 -10.75
C ILE A 107 -4.29 1.79 -9.38
N LYS A 108 -3.07 2.36 -9.35
CA LYS A 108 -2.40 2.72 -8.10
C LYS A 108 -3.22 3.71 -7.27
N GLU A 109 -3.70 4.78 -7.88
CA GLU A 109 -4.49 5.79 -7.17
C GLU A 109 -5.86 5.25 -6.74
N TYR A 110 -6.51 4.44 -7.57
CA TYR A 110 -7.75 3.75 -7.21
C TYR A 110 -7.54 2.86 -5.98
N LEU A 111 -6.50 2.01 -6.01
CA LEU A 111 -6.17 1.15 -4.88
C LEU A 111 -5.80 1.96 -3.64
N ARG A 112 -5.04 3.05 -3.77
CA ARG A 112 -4.75 3.97 -2.65
C ARG A 112 -6.04 4.52 -2.04
N LYS A 113 -6.93 5.06 -2.86
CA LYS A 113 -8.13 5.77 -2.42
C LYS A 113 -9.13 4.85 -1.72
N TYR A 114 -9.28 3.62 -2.17
CA TYR A 114 -10.35 2.74 -1.73
C TYR A 114 -9.91 1.54 -0.87
N TYR A 115 -8.63 1.15 -0.90
CA TYR A 115 -8.18 -0.10 -0.26
C TYR A 115 -6.92 0.06 0.59
N LEU A 116 -5.89 0.69 0.05
CA LEU A 116 -4.54 0.62 0.62
C LEU A 116 -4.18 1.84 1.47
N GLY A 117 -4.81 2.99 1.24
CA GLY A 117 -4.43 4.25 1.88
C GLY A 117 -2.93 4.50 1.76
N ASN A 118 -2.30 4.87 2.88
CA ASN A 118 -0.85 5.14 2.93
C ASN A 118 0.03 3.89 2.71
N ASN A 119 -0.52 2.67 2.83
CA ASN A 119 0.23 1.45 2.56
C ASN A 119 0.55 1.26 1.06
N VAL A 120 -0.07 2.05 0.17
CA VAL A 120 0.20 1.99 -1.28
C VAL A 120 1.69 2.09 -1.59
N LYS A 121 2.44 2.93 -0.84
CA LYS A 121 3.88 3.13 -1.03
C LYS A 121 4.66 1.82 -0.85
N LYS A 122 4.47 1.17 0.30
CA LYS A 122 5.15 -0.09 0.61
C LYS A 122 4.70 -1.20 -0.34
N ILE A 123 3.40 -1.34 -0.57
CA ILE A 123 2.84 -2.43 -1.37
C ILE A 123 3.33 -2.34 -2.82
N PHE A 124 3.24 -1.16 -3.46
CA PHE A 124 3.68 -1.02 -4.85
C PHE A 124 5.20 -1.18 -5.00
N TYR A 125 5.98 -0.72 -4.01
CA TYR A 125 7.43 -0.99 -3.99
C TYR A 125 7.72 -2.49 -3.97
N GLU A 126 7.10 -3.24 -3.06
CA GLU A 126 7.30 -4.70 -2.98
C GLU A 126 6.81 -5.42 -4.25
N ILE A 127 5.70 -4.99 -4.86
CA ILE A 127 5.22 -5.54 -6.14
C ILE A 127 6.27 -5.35 -7.24
N GLY A 128 6.83 -4.15 -7.37
CA GLY A 128 7.84 -3.87 -8.39
C GLY A 128 9.08 -4.73 -8.18
N LYS A 129 9.52 -4.84 -6.92
CA LYS A 129 10.68 -5.62 -6.52
C LYS A 129 10.51 -7.11 -6.78
N ASP A 130 9.40 -7.70 -6.33
CA ASP A 130 9.05 -9.10 -6.60
C ASP A 130 8.98 -9.39 -8.10
N TYR A 131 8.35 -8.49 -8.86
CA TYR A 131 8.22 -8.65 -10.31
C TYR A 131 9.58 -8.67 -11.03
N ALA A 132 10.48 -7.74 -10.70
CA ALA A 132 11.85 -7.73 -11.23
C ALA A 132 12.62 -9.01 -10.88
N ILE A 133 12.48 -9.49 -9.63
CA ILE A 133 13.09 -10.76 -9.20
C ILE A 133 12.56 -11.93 -10.03
N ARG A 134 11.23 -11.98 -10.26
CA ARG A 134 10.58 -13.04 -11.04
C ARG A 134 11.01 -13.04 -12.51
N LEU A 135 11.24 -11.86 -13.09
CA LEU A 135 11.72 -11.73 -14.47
C LEU A 135 13.19 -12.16 -14.64
N GLY A 136 13.98 -12.19 -13.55
CA GLY A 136 15.38 -12.61 -13.59
C GLY A 136 16.27 -11.65 -14.38
N ILE A 137 15.95 -10.35 -14.40
CA ILE A 137 16.77 -9.32 -15.05
C ILE A 137 18.08 -9.18 -14.28
N ASN A 138 19.21 -9.43 -14.94
CA ASN A 138 20.53 -9.55 -14.31
C ASN A 138 21.59 -8.60 -14.91
N SER A 139 21.20 -7.67 -15.79
CA SER A 139 22.10 -6.69 -16.38
C SER A 139 21.45 -5.32 -16.55
N TYR A 140 22.26 -4.25 -16.57
CA TYR A 140 21.79 -2.89 -16.81
C TYR A 140 21.11 -2.75 -18.18
N GLU A 141 21.63 -3.43 -19.22
CA GLU A 141 21.07 -3.37 -20.57
C GLU A 141 19.66 -3.97 -20.63
N GLU A 142 19.44 -5.13 -19.98
CA GLU A 142 18.11 -5.74 -19.89
C GLU A 142 17.14 -4.88 -19.08
N MET A 143 17.61 -4.30 -17.96
CA MET A 143 16.83 -3.39 -17.13
C MET A 143 16.39 -2.16 -17.94
N ILE A 144 17.32 -1.50 -18.66
CA ILE A 144 17.04 -0.33 -19.50
C ILE A 144 16.05 -0.70 -20.61
N ARG A 145 16.27 -1.82 -21.30
CA ARG A 145 15.37 -2.29 -22.38
C ARG A 145 13.95 -2.48 -21.86
N PHE A 146 13.80 -3.24 -20.77
CA PHE A 146 12.49 -3.50 -20.18
C PHE A 146 11.82 -2.20 -19.70
N MET A 147 12.57 -1.34 -19.01
CA MET A 147 12.00 -0.11 -18.47
C MET A 147 11.61 0.89 -19.56
N ASN A 148 12.34 0.96 -20.67
CA ASN A 148 11.94 1.77 -21.84
C ASN A 148 10.59 1.34 -22.41
N GLU A 149 10.31 0.04 -22.42
CA GLU A 149 9.05 -0.50 -22.91
C GLU A 149 7.91 -0.27 -21.91
N ASP A 150 8.14 -0.55 -20.63
CA ASP A 150 7.07 -0.65 -19.64
C ASP A 150 6.89 0.56 -18.73
N PHE A 151 7.95 1.31 -18.43
CA PHE A 151 7.92 2.42 -17.48
C PHE A 151 8.08 3.78 -18.16
N GLY A 152 9.11 3.99 -18.97
CA GLY A 152 9.43 5.28 -19.57
C GLY A 152 10.88 5.31 -20.06
N GLU A 153 11.30 6.42 -20.67
CA GLU A 153 12.65 6.55 -21.23
C GLU A 153 13.71 6.58 -20.12
N VAL A 154 14.58 5.57 -20.07
CA VAL A 154 15.55 5.37 -18.99
C VAL A 154 16.96 5.74 -19.41
N SER A 155 17.67 6.41 -18.51
CA SER A 155 19.11 6.59 -18.55
C SER A 155 19.72 6.35 -17.17
N ILE A 156 20.94 5.83 -17.12
CA ILE A 156 21.65 5.55 -15.86
C ILE A 156 22.88 6.46 -15.77
N GLU A 157 23.01 7.15 -14.65
CA GLU A 157 24.22 7.87 -14.29
C GLU A 157 25.05 6.98 -13.36
N HIS A 158 26.18 6.49 -13.87
CA HIS A 158 27.12 5.63 -13.13
C HIS A 158 28.02 6.44 -12.18
N CYS A 159 27.42 7.32 -11.40
CA CYS A 159 28.04 8.03 -10.28
C CYS A 159 27.75 7.30 -8.95
N GLU A 160 28.40 7.71 -7.86
CA GLU A 160 28.06 7.25 -6.50
C GLU A 160 27.37 8.40 -5.75
N PRO A 161 26.11 8.24 -5.31
CA PRO A 161 25.28 7.04 -5.44
C PRO A 161 24.73 6.82 -6.86
N LEU A 162 24.53 5.56 -7.24
CA LEU A 162 23.98 5.18 -8.55
C LEU A 162 22.60 5.83 -8.74
N THR A 163 22.46 6.60 -9.82
CA THR A 163 21.24 7.36 -10.10
C THR A 163 20.61 6.87 -11.40
N ILE A 164 19.32 6.52 -11.34
CA ILE A 164 18.52 6.09 -12.47
C ILE A 164 17.53 7.22 -12.78
N ILE A 165 17.54 7.70 -14.02
CA ILE A 165 16.65 8.75 -14.49
C ILE A 165 15.60 8.12 -15.40
N VAL A 166 14.33 8.42 -15.16
CA VAL A 166 13.21 7.98 -16.00
C VAL A 166 12.41 9.19 -16.44
N LYS A 167 12.36 9.44 -17.75
CA LYS A 167 11.50 10.45 -18.36
C LYS A 167 10.19 9.80 -18.81
N ASN A 168 9.12 10.59 -18.79
CA ASN A 168 7.79 10.15 -19.18
C ASN A 168 7.33 8.91 -18.41
N ASN A 169 7.68 8.81 -17.12
CA ASN A 169 7.36 7.63 -16.32
C ASN A 169 5.84 7.44 -16.26
N LYS A 170 5.36 6.32 -16.80
CA LYS A 170 3.95 5.96 -16.85
C LYS A 170 3.31 5.94 -15.47
N GLU A 171 4.05 5.63 -14.41
CA GLU A 171 3.52 5.56 -13.04
C GLU A 171 3.07 6.94 -12.47
N CYS A 172 3.59 8.04 -13.03
CA CYS A 172 3.23 9.41 -12.64
C CYS A 172 2.82 10.29 -13.83
N LYS A 173 2.68 9.71 -15.03
CA LYS A 173 2.34 10.46 -16.24
C LYS A 173 0.99 11.16 -16.07
N ASN A 174 1.00 12.47 -16.28
CA ASN A 174 -0.18 13.33 -16.15
C ASN A 174 -0.79 13.29 -14.73
N CYS A 175 0.05 13.15 -13.71
CA CYS A 175 -0.33 13.24 -12.30
C CYS A 175 0.25 14.51 -11.67
N LYS A 176 -0.44 15.08 -10.68
CA LYS A 176 0.07 16.10 -9.76
C LYS A 176 -0.06 15.63 -8.32
N ALA A 177 1.03 15.64 -7.55
CA ALA A 177 1.07 15.17 -6.18
C ALA A 177 1.86 16.13 -5.28
N SER A 178 1.72 15.96 -3.97
CA SER A 178 2.52 16.71 -2.98
C SER A 178 3.89 16.09 -2.67
N GLU A 179 4.10 14.84 -3.08
CA GLU A 179 5.33 14.08 -2.84
C GLU A 179 5.61 13.13 -4.01
N PRO A 180 6.84 12.58 -4.14
CA PRO A 180 7.15 11.55 -5.12
C PRO A 180 6.25 10.31 -4.97
N ILE A 181 5.79 9.77 -6.11
CA ILE A 181 4.76 8.71 -6.14
C ILE A 181 5.15 7.46 -6.95
N CYS A 182 6.35 7.37 -7.54
CA CYS A 182 6.73 6.28 -8.42
C CYS A 182 7.27 5.05 -7.66
N TYR A 183 6.46 4.51 -6.76
CA TYR A 183 6.86 3.44 -5.85
C TYR A 183 7.11 2.12 -6.56
N LEU A 184 6.29 1.77 -7.55
CA LEU A 184 6.47 0.56 -8.36
C LEU A 184 7.79 0.60 -9.12
N THR A 185 8.09 1.73 -9.73
CA THR A 185 9.32 1.96 -10.49
C THR A 185 10.54 1.83 -9.58
N ALA A 186 10.52 2.48 -8.42
CA ALA A 186 11.60 2.38 -7.44
C ALA A 186 11.82 0.93 -6.99
N GLY A 187 10.74 0.22 -6.67
CA GLY A 187 10.78 -1.20 -6.29
C GLY A 187 11.34 -2.09 -7.40
N PHE A 188 10.92 -1.86 -8.65
CA PHE A 188 11.40 -2.60 -9.81
C PHE A 188 12.90 -2.42 -10.03
N ILE A 189 13.40 -1.18 -9.94
CA ILE A 189 14.84 -0.89 -10.01
C ILE A 189 15.57 -1.63 -8.89
N ALA A 190 15.07 -1.57 -7.66
CA ALA A 190 15.67 -2.27 -6.51
C ALA A 190 15.78 -3.77 -6.76
N GLY A 191 14.71 -4.42 -7.23
CA GLY A 191 14.73 -5.85 -7.53
C GLY A 191 15.71 -6.23 -8.65
N CYS A 192 15.83 -5.40 -9.70
CA CYS A 192 16.83 -5.61 -10.74
C CYS A 192 18.25 -5.51 -10.19
N LEU A 193 18.55 -4.48 -9.40
CA LEU A 193 19.88 -4.28 -8.81
C LEU A 193 20.25 -5.38 -7.82
N GLU A 194 19.29 -5.90 -7.05
CA GLU A 194 19.51 -7.05 -6.16
C GLU A 194 19.83 -8.33 -6.94
N ASN A 195 19.13 -8.58 -8.05
CA ASN A 195 19.42 -9.71 -8.92
C ASN A 195 20.84 -9.62 -9.52
N MET A 196 21.27 -8.45 -9.98
CA MET A 196 22.63 -8.22 -10.53
C MET A 196 23.75 -8.56 -9.55
N VAL A 197 23.50 -8.39 -8.25
CA VAL A 197 24.46 -8.74 -7.19
C VAL A 197 24.18 -10.13 -6.59
N ASN A 198 23.47 -11.01 -7.31
CA ASN A 198 23.08 -12.35 -6.84
C ASN A 198 22.41 -12.35 -5.46
N LYS A 199 21.62 -11.32 -5.16
CA LYS A 199 20.96 -11.10 -3.87
C LYS A 199 21.93 -11.09 -2.68
N LEU A 200 23.20 -10.76 -2.92
CA LEU A 200 24.21 -10.61 -1.85
C LEU A 200 23.95 -9.38 -0.99
N TYR A 201 23.23 -8.38 -1.51
CA TYR A 201 22.89 -7.17 -0.80
C TYR A 201 21.42 -6.84 -0.98
N LEU A 202 20.83 -6.22 0.04
CA LEU A 202 19.59 -5.47 -0.11
C LEU A 202 19.91 -4.11 -0.73
N VAL A 203 19.13 -3.75 -1.75
CA VAL A 203 19.22 -2.46 -2.41
C VAL A 203 17.95 -1.68 -2.09
N GLU A 204 18.14 -0.51 -1.49
CA GLU A 204 17.05 0.45 -1.28
C GLU A 204 17.11 1.51 -2.37
N VAL A 205 15.97 1.78 -3.01
CA VAL A 205 15.87 2.80 -4.04
C VAL A 205 14.87 3.86 -3.60
N THR A 206 15.31 5.11 -3.52
CA THR A 206 14.45 6.26 -3.18
C THR A 206 14.23 7.16 -4.39
N GLU A 207 13.00 7.63 -4.59
CA GLU A 207 12.70 8.64 -5.61
C GLU A 207 12.93 10.04 -5.00
N GLU A 208 13.89 10.79 -5.55
CA GLU A 208 14.26 12.13 -5.07
C GLU A 208 13.66 13.26 -5.92
N LYS A 209 13.37 12.97 -7.19
CA LYS A 209 12.68 13.88 -8.12
C LYS A 209 11.53 13.15 -8.77
N CYS A 210 10.41 13.83 -9.00
CA CYS A 210 9.23 13.21 -9.59
C CYS A 210 8.48 14.18 -10.52
N GLN A 211 8.11 13.71 -11.71
CA GLN A 211 7.32 14.54 -12.62
C GLN A 211 5.96 14.97 -12.01
N ALA A 212 5.40 14.17 -11.10
CA ALA A 212 4.17 14.53 -10.42
C ALA A 212 4.29 15.68 -9.42
N ILE A 213 5.49 15.98 -8.92
CA ILE A 213 5.72 17.15 -8.05
C ILE A 213 6.21 18.38 -8.84
N GLY A 214 6.32 18.26 -10.16
CA GLY A 214 6.73 19.35 -11.06
C GLY A 214 8.17 19.26 -11.56
N ASP A 215 8.92 18.20 -11.24
CA ASP A 215 10.26 18.01 -11.80
C ASP A 215 10.23 17.64 -13.30
N PRO A 216 11.30 17.91 -14.05
CA PRO A 216 11.37 17.56 -15.47
C PRO A 216 11.43 16.04 -15.73
N PHE A 217 11.83 15.24 -14.73
CA PHE A 217 11.99 13.79 -14.83
C PHE A 217 11.89 13.15 -13.44
N CYS A 218 11.72 11.83 -13.40
CA CYS A 218 11.85 11.05 -12.18
C CYS A 218 13.31 10.64 -11.97
N ALA A 219 13.85 10.84 -10.77
CA ALA A 219 15.21 10.43 -10.41
C ALA A 219 15.19 9.50 -9.21
N PHE A 220 15.83 8.34 -9.35
CA PHE A 220 15.87 7.28 -8.37
C PHE A 220 17.30 7.04 -7.92
N ILE A 221 17.56 7.14 -6.62
CA ILE A 221 18.87 6.94 -6.03
C ILE A 221 18.91 5.56 -5.37
N ALA A 222 19.85 4.72 -5.81
CA ALA A 222 20.09 3.42 -5.20
C ALA A 222 21.11 3.54 -4.06
N LYS A 223 20.75 3.03 -2.89
CA LYS A 223 21.61 2.92 -1.70
C LYS A 223 21.79 1.45 -1.36
N LYS A 224 23.05 1.02 -1.22
CA LYS A 224 23.38 -0.31 -0.71
C LYS A 224 23.13 -0.31 0.79
N SER A 225 22.17 -1.10 1.26
CA SER A 225 21.76 -1.05 2.66
C SER A 225 22.43 -2.13 3.51
N ILE A 226 22.37 -3.40 3.10
CA ILE A 226 22.75 -4.53 3.98
C ILE A 226 23.32 -5.70 3.18
N LYS A 227 24.44 -6.30 3.62
CA LYS A 227 24.94 -7.58 3.09
C LYS A 227 24.12 -8.74 3.67
N LEU A 228 23.52 -9.56 2.81
CA LEU A 228 22.87 -10.81 3.20
C LEU A 228 23.97 -11.85 3.39
N SER A 229 24.22 -12.22 4.65
CA SER A 229 25.19 -13.24 5.08
C SER A 229 24.64 -14.65 4.93
#